data_AF-A0AAF0R327-F1
#
_entry.id   AF-A0AAF0R327-F1
#
_cell.length_a   1.000
_cell.length_b   1.000
_cell.length_c   1.000
_cell.angle_alpha   90.00
_cell.angle_beta   90.00
_cell.angle_gamma   90.00
#
_symmetry.space_group_name_H-M   'P 1'
#
loop_
_entity.id
_entity.type
_entity.pdbx_description
1 polymer ?
#
loop_
_entity_poly.entity_id
_entity_poly.type
_entity_poly.pdbx_seq_one_letter_code
_entity_poly.pdbx_strand_id
1 'polypeptide(L)' 'MSSVAHVDDTKKELVRDVHRLARLDEKAKKDLDPILVELNEAVLKKSIEAFSKGRDGVLRYQGRLCVPNVDYLNFGTSS' A
#
# COMPACT_ATOMS: atom_id res chain seq x y z
N MET A 1 -38.07 6.11 28.00
CA MET A 1 -37.71 5.15 26.94
C MET A 1 -37.45 5.93 25.66
N SER A 2 -36.21 6.32 25.35
CA SER A 2 -35.90 7.08 24.11
C SER A 2 -34.43 6.93 23.67
N SER A 3 -33.89 5.70 23.73
CA SER A 3 -32.47 5.44 23.39
C SER A 3 -32.27 4.64 22.10
N VAL A 4 -33.35 4.21 21.44
CA VAL A 4 -33.27 3.30 20.28
C VAL A 4 -33.16 4.04 18.94
N ALA A 5 -33.69 5.26 18.82
CA ALA A 5 -33.64 6.04 17.58
C ALA A 5 -32.23 6.54 17.24
N HIS A 6 -31.41 6.82 18.25
CA HIS A 6 -30.08 7.42 18.06
C HIS A 6 -29.11 6.47 17.32
N VAL A 7 -29.22 5.15 17.54
CA VAL A 7 -28.37 4.16 16.88
C VAL A 7 -28.72 4.01 15.39
N ASP A 8 -29.99 4.19 15.04
CA ASP A 8 -30.47 4.03 13.66
C ASP A 8 -30.03 5.20 12.76
N ASP A 9 -29.98 6.41 13.31
CA ASP A 9 -29.52 7.60 12.60
C ASP A 9 -28.00 7.60 12.36
N THR A 10 -27.21 7.15 13.34
CA THR A 10 -25.76 6.94 13.16
C THR A 10 -25.47 5.86 12.12
N LYS A 11 -26.28 4.78 12.09
CA LYS A 11 -26.15 3.73 11.06
C LYS A 11 -26.44 4.28 9.66
N LYS A 12 -27.43 5.16 9.50
CA LYS A 12 -27.75 5.80 8.21
C LYS A 12 -26.64 6.74 7.74
N GLU A 13 -26.01 7.45 8.66
CA GLU A 13 -24.86 8.31 8.38
C GLU A 13 -23.65 7.49 7.91
N LEU A 14 -23.32 6.41 8.63
CA LEU A 14 -22.24 5.49 8.24
C LEU A 14 -22.47 4.87 6.85
N VAL A 15 -23.71 4.50 6.51
CA VAL A 15 -24.03 3.97 5.17
C VAL A 15 -23.79 5.02 4.08
N ARG A 16 -24.09 6.29 4.35
CA ARG A 16 -23.82 7.39 3.40
C ARG A 16 -22.33 7.63 3.24
N ASP A 17 -21.58 7.58 4.33
CA ASP A 17 -20.13 7.75 4.29
C ASP A 17 -19.44 6.59 3.57
N VAL A 18 -19.85 5.34 3.83
CA VAL A 18 -19.37 4.16 3.09
C VAL A 18 -19.68 4.31 1.59
N HIS A 19 -20.88 4.75 1.23
CA HIS A 19 -21.25 4.97 -0.17
C HIS A 19 -20.44 6.08 -0.83
N ARG A 20 -20.12 7.15 -0.08
CA ARG A 20 -19.28 8.26 -0.56
C ARG A 20 -17.83 7.83 -0.71
N LEU A 21 -17.29 7.06 0.24
CA LEU A 21 -15.95 6.48 0.17
C LEU A 21 -15.81 5.52 -1.00
N ALA A 22 -16.79 4.64 -1.22
CA ALA A 22 -16.81 3.73 -2.37
C ALA A 22 -16.77 4.49 -3.71
N ARG A 23 -17.54 5.59 -3.83
CA ARG A 23 -17.52 6.44 -5.03
C ARG A 23 -16.20 7.20 -5.22
N LEU A 24 -15.50 7.55 -4.15
CA LEU A 24 -14.19 8.21 -4.23
C LEU A 24 -13.09 7.22 -4.63
N ASP A 25 -13.13 6.00 -4.09
CA ASP A 25 -12.24 4.90 -4.50
C ASP A 25 -12.43 4.54 -5.99
N GLU A 26 -13.68 4.51 -6.45
CA GLU A 26 -14.00 4.24 -7.86
C GLU A 26 -13.51 5.35 -8.81
N LYS A 27 -13.44 6.61 -8.35
CA LYS A 27 -12.89 7.73 -9.12
C LYS A 27 -11.36 7.73 -9.09
N ALA A 28 -10.76 7.49 -7.93
CA ALA A 28 -9.31 7.39 -7.79
C ALA A 28 -8.72 6.28 -8.67
N LYS A 29 -9.47 5.20 -8.91
CA LYS A 29 -9.08 4.12 -9.82
C LYS A 29 -9.32 4.43 -11.30
N LYS A 30 -10.20 5.39 -11.63
CA LYS A 30 -10.50 5.80 -13.03
C LYS A 30 -9.49 6.79 -13.60
N ASP A 31 -8.78 7.52 -12.74
CA ASP A 31 -7.69 8.42 -13.14
C ASP A 31 -6.33 7.70 -13.26
N LEU A 32 -6.27 6.42 -12.90
CA LEU A 32 -5.10 5.58 -13.12
C LEU A 32 -5.08 5.15 -14.58
N ASP A 33 -3.95 5.40 -15.24
CA ASP A 33 -3.69 4.94 -16.61
C ASP A 33 -3.99 3.42 -16.69
N PRO A 34 -4.83 2.96 -17.64
CA PRO A 34 -5.09 1.54 -17.84
C PRO A 34 -3.82 0.70 -17.92
N ILE A 35 -2.72 1.26 -18.44
CA ILE A 35 -1.40 0.63 -18.49
C ILE A 35 -0.81 0.45 -17.09
N LEU A 36 -0.97 1.42 -16.19
CA LEU A 36 -0.51 1.34 -14.80
C LEU A 36 -1.29 0.30 -14.00
N VAL A 37 -2.60 0.17 -14.26
CA VAL A 37 -3.45 -0.84 -13.62
C VAL A 37 -3.01 -2.24 -14.04
N GLU A 38 -2.86 -2.48 -15.36
CA GLU A 38 -2.41 -3.76 -15.90
C GLU A 38 -1.00 -4.13 -15.41
N LEU A 39 -0.08 -3.15 -15.37
CA LEU A 39 1.28 -3.37 -14.88
C LEU A 39 1.30 -3.72 -13.39
N ASN A 40 0.51 -3.05 -12.55
CA ASN A 40 0.40 -3.37 -11.13
C ASN A 40 -0.19 -4.78 -10.92
N GLU A 41 -1.25 -5.14 -11.65
CA GLU A 41 -1.83 -6.47 -11.58
C GLU A 41 -0.83 -7.55 -12.03
N ALA A 42 -0.05 -7.29 -13.08
CA ALA A 42 1.00 -8.20 -13.54
C ALA A 42 2.14 -8.36 -12.52
N VAL A 43 2.53 -7.28 -11.84
CA VAL A 43 3.56 -7.28 -10.77
C VAL A 43 3.02 -7.94 -9.49
N LEU A 44 1.76 -7.73 -9.12
CA LEU A 44 1.13 -8.38 -7.97
C LEU A 44 0.93 -9.89 -8.22
N LYS A 45 0.49 -10.26 -9.42
CA LYS A 45 0.27 -11.66 -9.83
C LYS A 45 1.57 -12.44 -9.97
N LYS A 46 2.65 -11.78 -10.39
CA LYS A 46 3.99 -12.32 -10.39
C LYS A 46 4.69 -11.77 -9.15
N SER A 47 4.48 -12.37 -7.98
CA SER A 47 5.27 -12.06 -6.78
C SER A 47 6.74 -12.43 -7.01
N ILE A 48 7.42 -11.62 -7.81
CA ILE A 48 8.83 -11.69 -8.08
C ILE A 48 9.45 -11.00 -6.88
N GLU A 49 9.75 -11.77 -5.86
CA GLU A 49 10.70 -11.34 -4.83
C GLU A 49 12.07 -11.22 -5.51
N ALA A 50 12.27 -10.11 -6.23
CA ALA A 50 13.51 -9.83 -6.92
C ALA A 50 14.67 -9.79 -5.91
N PHE A 51 14.35 -9.37 -4.68
CA PHE A 51 15.23 -9.41 -3.52
C PHE A 51 14.73 -10.40 -2.47
N SER A 52 15.64 -11.20 -1.92
CA SER A 52 15.39 -12.04 -0.76
C SER A 52 16.40 -11.73 0.35
N LYS A 53 15.97 -11.83 1.61
CA LYS A 53 16.85 -11.74 2.78
C LYS A 53 17.18 -13.16 3.25
N GLY A 54 18.45 -13.53 3.19
CA GLY A 54 18.90 -14.82 3.68
C GLY A 54 18.83 -14.91 5.21
N ARG A 55 18.91 -16.13 5.76
CA ARG A 55 18.97 -16.36 7.22
C ARG A 55 20.24 -15.77 7.85
N ASP A 56 21.26 -15.57 7.04
CA ASP A 56 22.49 -14.84 7.34
C ASP A 56 22.27 -13.32 7.47
N GLY A 57 21.05 -12.84 7.24
CA GLY A 57 20.72 -11.41 7.26
C GLY A 57 21.12 -10.67 5.98
N VAL A 58 21.66 -11.38 4.99
CA VAL A 58 22.25 -10.82 3.78
C VAL A 58 21.19 -10.68 2.68
N LEU A 59 21.17 -9.52 2.01
CA LEU A 59 20.25 -9.25 0.90
C LEU A 59 20.78 -9.86 -0.40
N ARG A 60 19.91 -10.54 -1.16
CA ARG A 60 20.25 -11.20 -2.42
C ARG A 60 19.28 -10.79 -3.52
N TYR A 61 19.79 -10.38 -4.68
CA TYR A 61 18.98 -10.11 -5.88
C TYR A 61 19.09 -11.29 -6.84
N GLN A 62 17.99 -11.99 -7.10
CA GLN A 62 17.98 -13.19 -7.97
C GLN A 62 19.10 -14.20 -7.63
N GLY A 63 19.37 -14.39 -6.33
CA GLY A 63 20.42 -15.28 -5.82
C GLY A 63 21.84 -14.67 -5.74
N ARG A 64 22.06 -13.47 -6.27
CA ARG A 64 23.34 -12.75 -6.21
C ARG A 64 23.44 -11.88 -4.97
N LEU A 65 24.60 -11.85 -4.33
CA LEU A 65 24.87 -11.01 -3.16
C LEU A 65 24.72 -9.52 -3.48
N CYS A 66 23.91 -8.79 -2.70
CA CYS A 66 23.84 -7.34 -2.75
C CYS A 66 24.71 -6.75 -1.63
N VAL A 67 25.64 -5.86 -1.99
CA VAL A 67 26.39 -5.06 -1.02
C VAL A 67 25.73 -3.68 -0.97
N PRO A 68 25.19 -3.25 0.18
CA PRO A 68 24.67 -1.89 0.32
C PRO A 68 25.77 -0.89 -0.02
N ASN A 69 25.47 0.09 -0.88
CA ASN A 69 26.36 1.23 -1.06
C ASN A 69 26.27 2.11 0.19
N VAL A 70 27.28 2.02 1.05
CA VAL A 70 27.36 2.75 2.32
C VAL A 70 27.95 4.15 2.19
N ASP A 71 28.34 4.58 0.99
CA ASP A 71 29.04 5.85 0.78
C ASP A 71 28.14 7.08 1.05
N TYR A 72 26.81 6.91 1.03
CA TYR A 72 25.83 7.99 1.22
C TYR A 72 25.31 8.14 2.65
N LEU A 73 25.75 7.32 3.61
CA LEU A 73 25.26 7.34 5.00
C LEU A 73 26.00 8.34 5.92
N ASN A 74 26.85 9.21 5.36
CA ASN A 74 27.61 10.22 6.12
C ASN A 74 27.00 11.63 6.12
N PHE A 75 25.73 11.81 5.76
CA PHE A 75 25.04 13.09 5.95
C PHE A 75 24.03 12.99 7.10
N GLY A 76 24.43 13.40 8.30
CA GLY A 76 23.48 13.81 9.33
C GLY A 76 23.69 13.22 10.72
N THR A 77 24.90 13.29 11.28
CA THR A 77 25.06 13.47 12.73
C THR A 77 26.17 14.49 13.00
N SER A 78 25.95 15.73 12.57
CA SER A 78 26.69 16.87 13.11
C SER A 78 25.85 17.46 14.25
N SER A 79 26.31 17.18 15.48
CA SER A 79 26.27 17.99 16.72
C SER A 79 24.99 18.74 17.07
#